data_AF-A0A191HTJ1-F1
#
_entry.id   AF-A0A191HTJ1-F1
#
_cell.length_a   1.000
_cell.length_b   1.000
_cell.length_c   1.000
_cell.angle_alpha   90.00
_cell.angle_beta   90.00
_cell.angle_gamma   90.00
#
_symmetry.space_group_name_H-M   'P 1'
#
loop_
_entity.id
_entity.type
_entity.pdbx_description
1 polymer ?
#
loop_
_entity_poly.entity_id
_entity_poly.type
_entity_poly.pdbx_seq_one_letter_code
_entity_poly.pdbx_strand_id
1 'polypeptide(L)'
;MVNYMYCIKCYDDYTTEKILVTEYVEGTKIDSIINDNSQPERKHQIALHLVNNYMKQVFEDGFFHADPHPGNIFILNKTTIAYIDFGMMGILTEKLIKQFNQFLYAIYLKDIEQLTESILAICTVNTPIDENNLYEDVNILFNTYY
;
A
#
# COMPACT_ATOMS: atom_id res chain seq x y z
N MET A 1 -12.97 8.64 8.26
CA MET A 1 -11.70 9.37 8.04
C MET A 1 -10.63 8.61 8.81
N VAL A 2 -9.43 8.44 8.24
CA VAL A 2 -8.36 7.69 8.89
C VAL A 2 -7.70 8.60 9.94
N ASN A 3 -7.99 8.39 11.23
CA ASN A 3 -7.64 9.32 12.32
C ASN A 3 -6.13 9.49 12.59
N TYR A 4 -5.28 8.73 11.91
CA TYR A 4 -3.83 8.73 12.05
C TYR A 4 -3.09 9.25 10.81
N MET A 5 -3.82 9.80 9.82
CA MET A 5 -3.24 10.43 8.64
C MET A 5 -3.47 11.94 8.67
N TYR A 6 -2.42 12.70 8.36
CA TYR A 6 -2.47 14.14 8.14
C TYR A 6 -2.37 14.42 6.63
N CYS A 7 -3.34 15.15 6.10
CA CYS A 7 -3.33 15.60 4.72
C CYS A 7 -2.76 17.02 4.68
N ILE A 8 -1.61 17.17 4.02
CA ILE A 8 -0.96 18.48 3.88
C ILE A 8 -1.81 19.39 3.02
N LYS A 9 -1.89 20.67 3.38
CA LYS A 9 -2.57 21.65 2.55
C LYS A 9 -1.70 22.06 1.36
N CYS A 10 -2.25 22.01 0.15
CA CYS A 10 -1.68 22.70 -1.00
C CYS A 10 -2.16 24.15 -1.04
N TYR A 11 -1.28 25.07 -1.43
CA TYR A 11 -1.63 26.46 -1.65
C TYR A 11 -1.70 26.74 -3.15
N ASP A 12 -2.91 26.62 -3.69
CA ASP A 12 -3.16 26.74 -5.13
C ASP A 12 -2.74 28.11 -5.68
N ASP A 13 -2.97 29.20 -4.94
CA ASP A 13 -2.60 30.58 -5.32
C ASP A 13 -1.08 30.78 -5.55
N TYR A 14 -0.25 29.92 -4.96
CA TYR A 14 1.21 29.96 -5.08
C TYR A 14 1.78 28.79 -5.90
N THR A 15 0.93 27.88 -6.36
CA THR A 15 1.31 26.71 -7.15
C THR A 15 1.20 27.04 -8.64
N THR A 16 2.17 26.56 -9.42
CA THR A 16 2.22 26.70 -10.88
C THR A 16 2.62 25.36 -11.51
N GLU A 17 2.66 25.26 -12.84
CA GLU A 17 3.14 24.07 -13.54
C GLU A 17 4.57 23.64 -13.16
N LYS A 18 5.38 24.53 -12.60
CA LYS A 18 6.80 24.29 -12.26
C LYS A 18 7.13 24.39 -10.78
N ILE A 19 6.19 24.85 -9.96
CA ILE A 19 6.41 25.11 -8.54
C ILE A 19 5.20 24.61 -7.78
N LEU A 20 5.40 23.65 -6.86
CA LEU A 20 4.38 23.18 -5.93
C LEU A 20 4.63 23.85 -4.57
N VAL A 21 3.61 24.51 -4.02
CA VAL A 21 3.69 25.14 -2.69
C VAL A 21 2.71 24.47 -1.75
N THR A 22 3.24 23.84 -0.71
CA THR A 22 2.45 23.15 0.31
C THR A 22 2.70 23.75 1.69
N GLU A 23 1.86 23.36 2.64
CA GLU A 23 2.13 23.53 4.06
C GLU A 23 3.51 22.96 4.43
N TYR A 24 4.22 23.70 5.28
CA TYR A 24 5.42 23.18 5.91
C TYR A 24 5.05 22.14 6.97
N VAL A 25 5.54 20.92 6.81
CA VAL A 25 5.30 19.83 7.76
C VAL A 25 6.41 19.81 8.79
N GLU A 26 6.07 20.17 10.03
CA GLU A 26 6.96 19.95 11.18
C GLU A 26 6.76 18.53 11.71
N GLY A 27 7.80 17.69 11.59
CA GLY A 27 7.74 16.30 12.03
C GLY A 27 9.08 15.60 11.94
N THR A 28 9.11 14.35 12.41
CA THR A 28 10.29 13.48 12.37
C THR A 28 10.21 12.56 11.16
N LYS A 29 11.27 12.51 10.35
CA LYS A 29 11.37 11.54 9.25
C LYS A 29 11.26 10.12 9.79
N ILE A 30 10.52 9.26 9.06
CA ILE A 30 10.33 7.89 9.52
C ILE A 30 11.65 7.11 9.65
N ASP A 31 12.65 7.39 8.82
CA ASP A 31 13.97 6.77 8.91
C ASP A 31 14.63 6.95 10.29
N SER A 32 14.48 8.13 10.90
CA SER A 32 15.00 8.38 12.24
C SER A 32 14.30 7.52 13.30
N ILE A 33 13.01 7.23 13.10
CA ILE A 33 12.22 6.38 14.01
C ILE A 33 12.53 4.89 13.78
N ILE A 34 12.75 4.49 12.52
CA ILE A 34 13.12 3.11 12.20
C ILE A 34 14.47 2.75 12.85
N ASN A 35 15.42 3.69 12.85
CA ASN A 35 16.75 3.48 13.40
C ASN A 35 16.82 3.66 14.93
N ASP A 36 15.77 4.18 15.56
CA ASP A 36 15.67 4.36 17.02
C ASP A 36 14.97 3.16 17.68
N ASN A 37 15.72 2.40 18.48
CA ASN A 37 15.20 1.25 19.21
C ASN A 37 14.70 1.59 20.62
N SER A 38 14.73 2.86 21.03
CA SER A 38 14.31 3.29 22.37
C SER A 38 12.79 3.21 22.59
N GLN A 39 11.99 3.21 21.52
CA GLN A 39 10.52 3.26 21.56
C GLN A 39 9.85 2.19 20.69
N PRO A 40 10.00 0.89 21.04
CA PRO A 40 9.49 -0.22 20.22
C PRO A 40 7.96 -0.20 20.05
N GLU A 41 7.21 0.16 21.08
CA GLU A 41 5.74 0.23 21.02
C GLU A 41 5.25 1.32 20.07
N ARG A 42 5.89 2.51 20.11
CA ARG A 42 5.58 3.61 19.20
C ARG A 42 5.86 3.21 17.75
N LYS A 43 7.01 2.58 17.51
CA LYS A 43 7.39 2.07 16.19
C LYS A 43 6.37 1.05 15.66
N HIS A 44 5.91 0.14 16.51
CA HIS A 44 4.88 -0.82 16.15
C HIS A 44 3.55 -0.15 15.79
N GLN A 45 3.09 0.84 16.56
CA GLN A 45 1.87 1.58 16.25
C GLN A 45 1.95 2.34 14.91
N ILE A 46 3.09 2.98 14.62
CA ILE A 46 3.31 3.66 13.33
C ILE A 46 3.28 2.66 12.17
N ALA A 47 3.90 1.48 12.33
CA ALA A 47 3.87 0.43 11.32
C ALA A 47 2.43 -0.05 11.05
N LEU A 48 1.63 -0.27 12.10
CA LEU A 48 0.21 -0.63 11.96
C LEU A 48 -0.59 0.46 11.24
N HIS A 49 -0.36 1.73 11.58
CA HIS A 49 -1.03 2.84 10.90
C HIS A 49 -0.67 2.90 9.40
N LEU A 50 0.61 2.72 9.04
CA LEU A 50 1.05 2.67 7.65
C LEU A 50 0.42 1.51 6.89
N VAL A 51 0.47 0.29 7.44
CA VAL A 51 -0.11 -0.90 6.81
C VAL A 51 -1.62 -0.71 6.64
N ASN A 52 -2.33 -0.29 7.68
CA ASN A 52 -3.78 -0.08 7.58
C ASN A 52 -4.14 1.01 6.55
N ASN A 53 -3.37 2.09 6.50
CA ASN A 53 -3.60 3.14 5.50
C ASN A 53 -3.34 2.62 4.08
N TYR A 54 -2.25 1.88 3.86
CA TYR A 54 -1.91 1.34 2.54
C TYR A 54 -2.91 0.28 2.08
N MET A 55 -3.33 -0.62 2.98
CA MET A 55 -4.38 -1.60 2.71
C MET A 55 -5.69 -0.90 2.31
N LYS A 56 -6.09 0.14 3.04
CA LYS A 56 -7.26 0.93 2.70
C LYS A 56 -7.15 1.57 1.30
N GLN A 57 -6.00 2.19 1.01
CA GLN A 57 -5.75 2.81 -0.30
C GLN A 57 -5.93 1.82 -1.46
N VAL A 58 -5.38 0.61 -1.33
CA VAL A 58 -5.40 -0.42 -2.38
C VAL A 58 -6.75 -1.13 -2.47
N PHE A 59 -7.28 -1.62 -1.34
CA PHE A 59 -8.39 -2.57 -1.31
C PHE A 59 -9.75 -1.94 -1.05
N GLU A 60 -9.80 -0.67 -0.63
CA GLU A 60 -11.06 0.07 -0.45
C GLU A 60 -11.17 1.28 -1.39
N ASP A 61 -10.16 2.16 -1.40
CA ASP A 61 -10.25 3.44 -2.13
C ASP A 61 -9.91 3.31 -3.62
N GLY A 62 -9.08 2.33 -3.98
CA GLY A 62 -8.57 2.19 -5.33
C GLY A 62 -7.63 3.33 -5.76
N PHE A 63 -7.21 4.18 -4.83
CA PHE A 63 -6.27 5.28 -5.07
C PHE A 63 -5.14 5.15 -4.07
N PHE A 64 -3.95 4.83 -4.59
CA PHE A 64 -2.84 4.39 -3.75
C PHE A 64 -1.52 5.04 -4.11
N HIS A 65 -0.66 5.15 -3.11
CA HIS A 65 0.69 5.65 -3.27
C HIS A 65 1.59 4.53 -3.83
N ALA A 66 2.06 4.65 -5.06
CA ALA A 66 2.81 3.59 -5.73
C ALA A 66 4.26 3.44 -5.22
N ASP A 67 4.82 4.49 -4.59
CA ASP A 67 6.16 4.45 -3.99
C ASP A 67 6.25 5.26 -2.69
N PRO A 68 5.78 4.71 -1.56
CA PRO A 68 5.83 5.39 -0.27
C PRO A 68 7.26 5.36 0.30
N HIS A 69 8.21 5.98 -0.40
CA HIS A 69 9.61 6.03 -0.01
C HIS A 69 9.74 6.66 1.40
N PRO A 70 10.55 6.10 2.32
CA PRO A 70 10.66 6.59 3.70
C PRO A 70 10.98 8.08 3.82
N GLY A 71 11.77 8.62 2.89
CA GLY A 71 12.11 10.04 2.83
C GLY A 71 10.91 10.99 2.68
N ASN A 72 9.77 10.49 2.18
CA ASN A 72 8.53 11.23 1.97
C ASN A 72 7.50 11.04 3.09
N ILE A 73 7.88 10.32 4.16
CA ILE A 73 6.99 10.00 5.28
C ILE A 73 7.50 10.70 6.53
N PHE A 74 6.66 11.58 7.06
CA PHE A 74 6.90 12.31 8.29
C PHE A 74 5.93 11.85 9.36
N ILE A 75 6.45 11.70 10.58
CA ILE A 75 5.66 11.44 11.78
C ILE A 75 5.58 12.74 12.57
N LEU A 76 4.40 13.32 12.68
CA LEU A 76 4.21 14.60 13.35
C LEU A 76 4.21 14.40 14.88
N ASN A 77 3.04 14.09 15.44
CA ASN A 77 2.84 13.92 16.87
C ASN A 77 3.30 12.52 17.32
N LYS A 78 2.53 11.84 18.19
CA LYS A 78 2.89 10.50 18.67
C LYS A 78 3.00 9.50 17.52
N THR A 79 1.97 9.38 16.68
CA THR A 79 1.88 8.32 15.67
C THR A 79 1.13 8.76 14.40
N THR A 80 0.91 10.07 14.23
CA THR A 80 0.25 10.64 13.04
C THR A 80 1.23 10.73 11.88
N ILE A 81 0.82 10.24 10.72
CA ILE A 81 1.64 10.15 9.51
C ILE A 81 1.23 11.24 8.51
N ALA A 82 2.20 11.93 7.92
CA ALA A 82 2.03 12.75 6.72
C ALA A 82 2.88 12.20 5.58
N TYR A 83 2.26 12.09 4.41
CA TYR A 83 2.97 11.99 3.14
C TYR A 83 3.23 13.41 2.63
N ILE A 84 4.46 13.68 2.19
CA ILE A 84 4.85 14.99 1.64
C ILE A 84 5.07 14.97 0.12
N ASP A 85 5.10 13.78 -0.46
CA ASP A 85 5.23 13.55 -1.89
C ASP A 85 4.04 12.70 -2.33
N PHE A 86 3.50 13.03 -3.49
CA PHE A 86 2.41 12.32 -4.15
C PHE A 86 2.71 12.20 -5.67
N GLY A 87 3.98 12.26 -6.06
CA GLY A 87 4.41 12.24 -7.45
C GLY A 87 4.15 10.90 -8.15
N MET A 88 3.99 9.83 -7.39
CA MET A 88 3.65 8.50 -7.92
C MET A 88 2.42 7.93 -7.21
N MET A 89 1.26 8.24 -7.77
CA MET A 89 -0.03 7.70 -7.36
C MET A 89 -0.59 6.80 -8.45
N GLY A 90 -1.27 5.73 -8.05
CA GLY A 90 -1.96 4.79 -8.94
C GLY A 90 -3.47 4.80 -8.70
N ILE A 91 -4.21 4.43 -9.74
CA ILE A 91 -5.67 4.21 -9.67
C ILE A 91 -5.95 2.76 -10.08
N LEU A 92 -6.73 2.06 -9.26
CA LEU A 92 -7.27 0.74 -9.55
C LEU A 92 -8.74 0.85 -9.89
N THR A 93 -9.17 0.07 -10.88
CA THR A 93 -10.60 -0.05 -11.19
C THR A 93 -11.31 -0.86 -10.11
N GLU A 94 -12.60 -0.61 -9.88
CA GLU A 94 -13.41 -1.42 -8.96
C GLU A 94 -13.35 -2.93 -9.28
N LYS A 95 -13.26 -3.27 -10.56
CA LYS A 95 -13.09 -4.66 -11.00
C LYS A 95 -11.79 -5.25 -10.45
N LEU A 96 -10.68 -4.54 -10.61
CA LEU A 96 -9.38 -5.00 -10.16
C LEU A 96 -9.31 -5.09 -8.63
N ILE A 97 -9.91 -4.13 -7.92
CA ILE A 97 -10.04 -4.18 -6.45
C ILE A 97 -10.80 -5.45 -6.01
N LYS A 98 -11.91 -5.78 -6.67
CA LYS A 98 -12.67 -7.02 -6.39
C LYS A 98 -11.83 -8.27 -6.62
N GLN A 99 -11.07 -8.32 -7.72
CA GLN A 99 -10.17 -9.45 -8.03
C GLN A 99 -9.06 -9.59 -6.98
N PHE A 100 -8.48 -8.47 -6.54
CA PHE A 100 -7.51 -8.47 -5.44
C PHE A 100 -8.10 -8.93 -4.10
N ASN A 101 -9.34 -8.53 -3.80
CA ASN A 101 -10.05 -9.00 -2.60
C ASN A 101 -10.36 -10.51 -2.66
N GLN A 102 -10.73 -11.03 -3.84
CA GLN A 102 -10.92 -12.47 -4.06
C GLN A 102 -9.60 -13.24 -3.89
N PHE A 103 -8.49 -12.71 -4.43
CA PHE A 103 -7.15 -13.26 -4.24
C PHE A 103 -6.79 -13.38 -2.75
N LEU A 104 -6.98 -12.32 -1.96
CA LEU A 104 -6.72 -12.35 -0.51
C LEU A 104 -7.63 -13.35 0.22
N TYR A 105 -8.90 -13.44 -0.19
CA TYR A 105 -9.86 -14.37 0.40
C TYR A 105 -9.49 -15.84 0.11
N ALA A 106 -9.01 -16.14 -1.10
CA ALA A 106 -8.52 -17.47 -1.46
C ALA A 106 -7.30 -17.89 -0.63
N ILE A 107 -6.35 -16.97 -0.40
CA ILE A 107 -5.22 -17.22 0.52
C ILE A 107 -5.71 -17.56 1.92
N TYR A 108 -6.67 -16.78 2.45
CA TYR A 108 -7.22 -17.00 3.78
C TYR A 108 -7.89 -18.37 3.92
N LEU A 109 -8.65 -18.80 2.91
CA LEU A 109 -9.33 -20.11 2.89
C LEU A 109 -8.39 -21.27 2.55
N LYS A 110 -7.14 -21.00 2.17
CA LYS A 110 -6.21 -21.99 1.60
C LYS A 110 -6.78 -22.67 0.34
N ASP A 111 -7.54 -21.91 -0.44
CA ASP A 111 -8.18 -22.38 -1.68
C ASP A 111 -7.25 -22.13 -2.87
N ILE A 112 -6.48 -23.15 -3.25
CA ILE A 112 -5.47 -23.07 -4.31
C ILE A 112 -6.10 -22.88 -5.69
N GLU A 113 -7.28 -23.48 -5.91
CA GLU A 113 -8.01 -23.35 -7.17
C GLU A 113 -8.45 -21.91 -7.36
N GLN A 114 -9.15 -21.34 -6.37
CA GLN A 114 -9.59 -19.95 -6.42
C GLN A 114 -8.41 -18.97 -6.47
N LEU A 115 -7.29 -19.29 -5.81
CA LEU A 115 -6.08 -18.49 -5.85
C LEU A 115 -5.48 -18.45 -7.26
N THR A 116 -5.42 -19.60 -7.93
CA THR A 116 -4.92 -19.73 -9.31
C THR A 116 -5.79 -18.94 -10.28
N GLU A 117 -7.11 -19.08 -10.19
CA GLU A 117 -8.06 -18.29 -10.99
C GLU A 117 -7.89 -16.79 -10.76
N SER A 118 -7.70 -16.36 -9.52
CA SER A 118 -7.53 -14.95 -9.18
C SER A 118 -6.24 -14.38 -9.78
N ILE A 119 -5.15 -15.15 -9.80
CA ILE A 119 -3.90 -14.77 -10.47
C ILE A 119 -4.12 -14.56 -11.97
N LEU A 120 -4.78 -15.50 -12.64
CA LEU A 120 -5.12 -15.38 -14.07
C LEU A 120 -6.01 -14.18 -14.36
N ALA A 121 -6.92 -13.85 -13.43
CA ALA A 121 -7.85 -12.73 -13.58
C ALA A 121 -7.19 -11.35 -13.39
N ILE A 122 -6.12 -11.27 -12.60
CA ILE A 122 -5.37 -10.04 -12.31
C ILE A 122 -4.28 -9.80 -13.37
N CYS A 123 -3.61 -10.87 -13.81
CA CYS A 123 -2.46 -10.78 -14.71
C CYS A 123 -2.87 -10.59 -16.17
N THR A 124 -2.03 -9.90 -16.93
CA THR A 124 -2.16 -9.86 -18.40
C THR A 124 -1.41 -11.04 -19.00
N VAL A 125 -2.13 -11.93 -19.66
CA VAL A 125 -1.58 -13.15 -20.26
C VAL A 125 -1.18 -12.87 -21.71
N ASN A 126 0.12 -12.75 -21.96
CA ASN A 126 0.67 -12.42 -23.29
C ASN A 126 1.01 -13.67 -24.14
N THR A 127 1.02 -14.85 -23.53
CA THR A 127 1.32 -16.13 -24.16
C THR A 127 0.35 -17.19 -23.61
N PRO A 128 0.06 -18.27 -24.35
CA PRO A 128 -0.73 -19.37 -23.79
C PRO A 128 -0.12 -19.86 -22.46
N ILE A 129 -0.96 -19.97 -21.44
CA ILE A 129 -0.58 -20.50 -20.12
C ILE A 129 -1.10 -21.92 -20.00
N ASP A 130 -0.26 -22.81 -19.47
CA ASP A 130 -0.69 -24.11 -18.97
C ASP A 130 -1.23 -23.95 -17.55
N GLU A 131 -2.55 -23.95 -17.40
CA GLU A 131 -3.21 -23.74 -16.12
C GLU A 131 -2.91 -24.85 -15.10
N ASN A 132 -2.66 -26.08 -15.55
CA ASN A 132 -2.30 -27.17 -14.63
C ASN A 132 -0.92 -26.93 -14.04
N ASN A 133 0.03 -26.51 -14.88
CA ASN A 133 1.37 -26.20 -14.40
C ASN A 133 1.36 -24.98 -13.46
N LEU A 134 0.58 -23.95 -13.80
CA LEU A 134 0.39 -22.80 -12.91
C LEU A 134 -0.21 -23.21 -11.55
N TYR A 135 -1.23 -24.07 -11.55
CA TYR A 135 -1.81 -24.58 -10.32
C TYR A 135 -0.78 -25.30 -9.45
N GLU A 136 0.05 -26.18 -10.04
CA GLU A 136 1.10 -26.88 -9.30
C GLU A 136 2.14 -25.90 -8.73
N ASP A 137 2.56 -24.90 -9.51
CA ASP A 137 3.49 -23.85 -9.03
C ASP A 137 2.90 -23.07 -7.85
N VAL A 138 1.61 -22.68 -7.94
CA VAL A 138 0.89 -21.99 -6.87
C VAL A 138 0.76 -22.90 -5.64
N ASN A 139 0.45 -24.18 -5.83
CA ASN A 139 0.32 -25.17 -4.76
C ASN A 139 1.66 -25.37 -4.02
N ILE A 140 2.76 -25.49 -4.75
CA ILE A 140 4.11 -25.60 -4.19
C ILE A 140 4.44 -24.34 -3.38
N LEU A 141 4.22 -23.15 -3.94
CA LEU A 141 4.50 -21.88 -3.28
C LEU A 141 3.68 -21.75 -1.99
N PHE A 142 2.38 -22.08 -2.04
CA PHE A 142 1.51 -21.97 -0.88
C PHE A 142 1.95 -22.90 0.25
N ASN A 143 2.18 -24.19 -0.03
CA ASN A 143 2.58 -25.18 0.99
C ASN A 143 4.01 -25.02 1.50
N THR A 144 4.87 -24.28 0.78
CA THR A 144 6.24 -24.00 1.24
C THR A 144 6.27 -22.92 2.32
N TYR A 145 5.35 -21.94 2.24
CA TYR A 145 5.37 -20.75 3.10
C TYR A 145 4.20 -20.65 4.09
N TYR A 146 3.17 -21.51 3.99
CA TYR A 146 1.94 -21.52 4.81
C TYR A 146 1.42 -22.91 5.17
#